data_AF-A0A7V5CNN8-F1
#
_entry.id   AF-A0A7V5CNN8-F1
#
_cell.length_a   1.000
_cell.length_b   1.000
_cell.length_c   1.000
_cell.angle_alpha   90.00
_cell.angle_beta   90.00
_cell.angle_gamma   90.00
#
_symmetry.space_group_name_H-M   'P 1'
#
loop_
_entity.id
_entity.type
_entity.pdbx_description
1 polymer ?
#
loop_
_entity_poly.entity_id
_entity_poly.type
_entity_poly.pdbx_seq_one_letter_code
_entity_poly.pdbx_strand_id
1 'polypeptide(L)'
;MKTLLMAIMIVAVVASCSAAETVAATVAAEYPYICSGALRDAVLADLSDEMVAQCEGITVTREDLEAQVGKSPASTLEQVRKYPVYALEQYLTKRLMLIEAKGWAKASGQKDITDGELVQRYLDSKIPKFEVNDKEAWEFYAEHASMFGSSSYEQIKDMVIYVVRDQKISDAQAQFAGSAGKRHKILVSASWMRTQHERWAKNPAEKARLSGKPTYVNFGVNGCCDHMNPVTQALSAEYGDRLNVVFVHVGEQEILGELYGINTVPIQFLFDKNGKLLLRHVGNLTKEQVLAKFAEGGVDISKGDKND
;
A
#
# COMPACT_ATOMS: atom_id res chain seq x y z
N MET A 1 61.45 -51.26 -19.69
CA MET A 1 60.45 -51.29 -18.60
C MET A 1 60.54 -49.95 -17.88
N LYS A 2 59.81 -48.93 -18.32
CA LYS A 2 58.58 -48.43 -17.67
C LYS A 2 58.71 -48.25 -16.15
N THR A 3 59.01 -47.02 -15.73
CA THR A 3 58.55 -46.47 -14.45
C THR A 3 58.16 -45.01 -14.70
N LEU A 4 57.03 -44.65 -14.12
CA LEU A 4 56.12 -43.56 -14.47
C LEU A 4 55.87 -42.76 -13.19
N LEU A 5 55.52 -41.46 -13.34
CA LEU A 5 54.99 -40.52 -12.33
C LEU A 5 56.01 -39.98 -11.29
N MET A 6 55.95 -38.72 -10.85
CA MET A 6 54.78 -37.84 -10.71
C MET A 6 55.26 -36.38 -10.69
N ALA A 7 54.77 -35.54 -11.61
CA ALA A 7 54.97 -34.09 -11.54
C ALA A 7 53.88 -33.50 -10.64
N ILE A 8 54.29 -32.90 -9.52
CA ILE A 8 53.38 -32.18 -8.62
C ILE A 8 53.18 -30.78 -9.20
N MET A 9 52.06 -30.58 -9.90
CA MET A 9 51.58 -29.25 -10.27
C MET A 9 50.92 -28.61 -9.04
N ILE A 10 51.57 -27.59 -8.47
CA ILE A 10 50.98 -26.74 -7.44
C ILE A 10 50.03 -25.77 -8.16
N VAL A 11 48.73 -26.06 -8.13
CA VAL A 11 47.70 -25.13 -8.57
C VAL A 11 47.44 -24.16 -7.43
N ALA A 12 47.92 -22.93 -7.57
CA ALA A 12 47.54 -21.83 -6.69
C ALA A 12 46.06 -21.48 -6.97
N VAL A 13 45.17 -21.91 -6.07
CA VAL A 13 43.77 -21.51 -6.09
C VAL A 13 43.71 -20.06 -5.61
N VAL A 14 43.61 -19.13 -6.55
CA VAL A 14 43.28 -17.74 -6.25
C VAL A 14 41.81 -17.72 -5.87
N ALA A 15 41.52 -17.61 -4.57
CA ALA A 15 40.17 -17.41 -4.07
C ALA A 15 39.72 -15.99 -4.47
N SER A 16 39.08 -15.88 -5.63
CA SER A 16 38.35 -14.67 -5.99
C SER A 16 37.14 -14.55 -5.07
N CYS A 17 37.26 -13.72 -4.01
CA CYS A 17 36.10 -13.20 -3.30
C CYS A 17 35.28 -12.38 -4.29
N SER A 18 34.29 -13.01 -4.91
CA SER A 18 33.15 -12.29 -5.46
C SER A 18 32.47 -11.60 -4.28
N ALA A 19 32.66 -10.28 -4.16
CA ALA A 19 31.77 -9.46 -3.36
C ALA A 19 30.38 -9.65 -3.98
N ALA A 20 29.54 -10.44 -3.33
CA ALA A 20 28.13 -10.53 -3.69
C ALA A 20 27.61 -9.09 -3.70
N GLU A 21 27.25 -8.58 -4.87
CA GLU A 21 26.53 -7.33 -4.98
C GLU A 21 25.31 -7.45 -4.07
N THR A 22 25.35 -6.75 -2.93
CA THR A 22 24.17 -6.57 -2.08
C THR A 22 23.14 -5.88 -2.95
N VAL A 23 22.14 -6.65 -3.39
CA VAL A 23 20.97 -6.12 -4.09
C VAL A 23 20.38 -5.07 -3.16
N ALA A 24 20.43 -3.80 -3.57
CA ALA A 24 19.94 -2.70 -2.77
C ALA A 24 18.44 -2.94 -2.46
N ALA A 25 18.09 -2.93 -1.17
CA ALA A 25 16.74 -3.26 -0.72
C ALA A 25 15.73 -2.22 -1.23
N THR A 26 14.54 -2.69 -1.63
CA THR A 26 13.43 -1.80 -1.93
C THR A 26 12.75 -1.33 -0.64
N VAL A 27 12.06 -0.19 -0.69
CA VAL A 27 11.31 0.33 0.47
C VAL A 27 10.31 -0.70 0.99
N ALA A 28 9.55 -1.38 0.12
CA ALA A 28 8.57 -2.36 0.59
C ALA A 28 9.18 -3.63 1.18
N ALA A 29 10.40 -4.00 0.76
CA ALA A 29 11.12 -5.14 1.34
C ALA A 29 11.63 -4.84 2.75
N GLU A 30 12.15 -3.62 2.97
CA GLU A 30 12.71 -3.20 4.26
C GLU A 30 11.63 -2.72 5.24
N TYR A 31 10.66 -1.93 4.75
CA TYR A 31 9.65 -1.24 5.54
C TYR A 31 8.25 -1.56 4.99
N PRO A 32 7.70 -2.75 5.27
CA PRO A 32 6.39 -3.13 4.77
C PRO A 32 5.30 -2.16 5.25
N TYR A 33 4.30 -1.93 4.39
CA TYR A 33 3.12 -1.08 4.63
C TYR A 33 3.36 0.43 4.77
N ILE A 34 4.60 0.93 4.77
CA ILE A 34 4.85 2.38 4.84
C ILE A 34 4.46 3.10 3.53
N CYS A 35 4.35 2.37 2.42
CA CYS A 35 3.92 2.85 1.11
C CYS A 35 2.95 1.86 0.45
N SER A 36 1.99 2.39 -0.31
CA SER A 36 1.01 1.60 -1.08
C SER A 36 1.16 1.77 -2.59
N GLY A 37 1.85 2.82 -3.06
CA GLY A 37 2.05 3.15 -4.47
C GLY A 37 3.50 3.05 -4.96
N ALA A 38 3.92 4.05 -5.74
CA ALA A 38 5.15 4.00 -6.53
C ALA A 38 6.42 3.85 -5.70
N LEU A 39 6.43 4.28 -4.44
CA LEU A 39 7.61 4.17 -3.59
C LEU A 39 7.86 2.75 -3.09
N ARG A 40 6.88 1.83 -3.19
CA ARG A 40 7.08 0.42 -2.80
C ARG A 40 8.27 -0.22 -3.50
N ASP A 41 8.42 0.07 -4.79
CA ASP A 41 9.47 -0.47 -5.65
C ASP A 41 10.71 0.44 -5.72
N ALA A 42 10.72 1.56 -4.98
CA ALA A 42 11.87 2.44 -4.90
C ALA A 42 13.03 1.77 -4.16
N VAL A 43 14.25 2.07 -4.58
CA VAL A 43 15.49 1.52 -4.02
C VAL A 43 16.02 2.46 -2.93
N LEU A 44 16.36 1.89 -1.77
CA LEU A 44 17.06 2.63 -0.71
C LEU A 44 18.49 2.93 -1.16
N ALA A 45 18.88 4.20 -1.10
CA ALA A 45 20.18 4.68 -1.53
C ALA A 45 20.80 5.63 -0.49
N ASP A 46 22.13 5.70 -0.50
CA ASP A 46 22.86 6.72 0.23
C ASP A 46 22.82 8.03 -0.59
N LEU A 47 22.01 8.98 -0.13
CA LEU A 47 21.86 10.31 -0.72
C LEU A 47 22.32 11.35 0.29
N SER A 48 22.68 12.55 -0.19
CA SER A 48 23.03 13.65 0.71
C SER A 48 21.90 13.96 1.70
N ASP A 49 22.23 14.50 2.87
CA ASP A 49 21.24 14.76 3.92
C ASP A 49 20.11 15.69 3.48
N GLU A 50 20.37 16.56 2.50
CA GLU A 50 19.37 17.47 1.91
C GLU A 50 18.41 16.77 0.94
N MET A 51 18.81 15.66 0.34
CA MET A 51 18.03 14.93 -0.67
C MET A 51 17.13 13.87 -0.02
N VAL A 52 15.88 13.83 -0.45
CA VAL A 52 14.90 12.83 -0.05
C VAL A 52 14.77 11.74 -1.10
N ALA A 53 14.69 12.11 -2.39
CA ALA A 53 14.53 11.17 -3.48
C ALA A 53 15.13 11.70 -4.79
N GLN A 54 15.42 10.78 -5.70
CA GLN A 54 15.88 11.07 -7.05
C GLN A 54 15.24 10.09 -8.04
N CYS A 55 14.75 10.60 -9.16
CA CYS A 55 14.17 9.77 -10.22
C CYS A 55 14.19 10.52 -11.56
N GLU A 56 14.80 9.94 -12.61
CA GLU A 56 14.72 10.47 -14.00
C GLU A 56 14.96 11.99 -14.14
N GLY A 57 16.04 12.49 -13.53
CA GLY A 57 16.38 13.91 -13.55
C GLY A 57 15.57 14.79 -12.59
N ILE A 58 14.57 14.22 -11.90
CA ILE A 58 13.90 14.83 -10.75
C ILE A 58 14.77 14.61 -9.52
N THR A 59 15.09 15.70 -8.82
CA THR A 59 15.62 15.68 -7.47
C THR A 59 14.57 16.26 -6.54
N VAL A 60 14.33 15.61 -5.40
CA VAL A 60 13.43 16.09 -4.35
C VAL A 60 14.26 16.35 -3.11
N THR A 61 14.38 17.61 -2.72
CA THR A 61 15.02 18.02 -1.48
C THR A 61 14.05 17.97 -0.30
N ARG A 62 14.55 18.12 0.93
CA ARG A 62 13.70 18.31 2.12
C ARG A 62 12.80 19.54 2.00
N GLU A 63 13.30 20.62 1.42
CA GLU A 63 12.53 21.85 1.18
C GLU A 63 11.40 21.63 0.18
N ASP A 64 11.70 20.94 -0.93
CA ASP A 64 10.68 20.59 -1.94
C ASP A 64 9.56 19.74 -1.33
N LEU A 65 9.93 18.78 -0.48
CA LEU A 65 8.98 17.92 0.20
C LEU A 65 8.12 18.70 1.20
N GLU A 66 8.71 19.55 2.03
CA GLU A 66 7.95 20.41 2.96
C GLU A 66 6.99 21.33 2.21
N ALA A 67 7.40 21.85 1.05
CA ALA A 67 6.52 22.62 0.18
C ALA A 67 5.38 21.78 -0.40
N GLN A 68 5.56 20.47 -0.65
CA GLN A 68 4.45 19.58 -1.03
C GLN A 68 3.53 19.28 0.15
N VAL A 69 4.07 19.05 1.34
CA VAL A 69 3.30 18.87 2.57
C VAL A 69 2.42 20.09 2.83
N GLY A 70 2.96 21.30 2.64
CA GLY A 70 2.22 22.56 2.80
C GLY A 70 1.08 22.79 1.80
N LYS A 71 1.00 22.01 0.71
CA LYS A 71 -0.11 22.05 -0.25
C LYS A 71 -1.29 21.15 0.13
N SER A 72 -1.13 20.31 1.16
CA SER A 72 -2.21 19.45 1.64
C SER A 72 -3.36 20.26 2.22
N PRO A 73 -4.62 19.81 2.06
CA PRO A 73 -5.77 20.43 2.69
C PRO A 73 -5.60 20.60 4.20
N ALA A 74 -6.20 21.65 4.78
CA ALA A 74 -6.11 21.92 6.21
C ALA A 74 -6.60 20.73 7.08
N SER A 75 -7.59 19.97 6.60
CA SER A 75 -8.13 18.79 7.28
C SER A 75 -7.12 17.64 7.42
N THR A 76 -6.16 17.51 6.51
CA THR A 76 -5.20 16.40 6.48
C THR A 76 -3.76 16.83 6.73
N LEU A 77 -3.48 18.14 6.76
CA LEU A 77 -2.12 18.69 6.87
C LEU A 77 -1.31 18.13 8.04
N GLU A 78 -1.91 17.99 9.23
CA GLU A 78 -1.21 17.42 10.39
C GLU A 78 -0.87 15.95 10.20
N GLN A 79 -1.77 15.18 9.59
CA GLN A 79 -1.53 13.77 9.27
C GLN A 79 -0.43 13.62 8.20
N VAL A 80 -0.42 14.50 7.19
CA VAL A 80 0.63 14.51 6.16
C VAL A 80 1.98 14.93 6.75
N ARG A 81 2.02 15.91 7.67
CA ARG A 81 3.24 16.25 8.43
C ARG A 81 3.75 15.10 9.28
N LYS A 82 2.83 14.32 9.85
CA LYS A 82 3.15 13.11 10.61
C LYS A 82 3.73 12.02 9.70
N TYR A 83 3.19 11.87 8.49
CA TYR A 83 3.59 10.86 7.51
C TYR A 83 3.96 11.47 6.14
N PRO A 84 5.09 12.20 6.03
CA PRO A 84 5.45 12.92 4.82
C PRO A 84 5.82 12.01 3.63
N VAL A 85 6.00 10.71 3.87
CA VAL A 85 6.11 9.67 2.82
C VAL A 85 4.90 9.72 1.88
N TYR A 86 3.71 10.00 2.40
CA TYR A 86 2.51 10.18 1.59
C TYR A 86 2.69 11.31 0.56
N ALA A 87 3.13 12.50 1.01
CA ALA A 87 3.33 13.64 0.11
C ALA A 87 4.40 13.36 -0.94
N LEU A 88 5.48 12.66 -0.57
CA LEU A 88 6.52 12.25 -1.50
C LEU A 88 5.98 11.29 -2.58
N GLU A 89 5.21 10.28 -2.17
CA GLU A 89 4.62 9.30 -3.07
C GLU A 89 3.64 9.93 -4.06
N GLN A 90 2.74 10.80 -3.56
CA GLN A 90 1.79 11.53 -4.42
C GLN A 90 2.51 12.44 -5.42
N TYR A 91 3.52 13.18 -4.94
CA TYR A 91 4.30 14.07 -5.79
C TYR A 91 5.02 13.32 -6.91
N LEU A 92 5.79 12.28 -6.55
CA LEU A 92 6.54 11.50 -7.54
C LEU A 92 5.61 10.76 -8.50
N THR A 93 4.53 10.15 -8.01
CA THR A 93 3.55 9.48 -8.88
C THR A 93 2.99 10.44 -9.93
N LYS A 94 2.55 11.64 -9.53
CA LYS A 94 2.07 12.66 -10.48
C LYS A 94 3.13 13.08 -11.50
N ARG A 95 4.38 13.25 -11.07
CA ARG A 95 5.48 13.64 -11.96
C ARG A 95 5.81 12.54 -12.97
N LEU A 96 5.81 11.28 -12.54
CA LEU A 96 6.06 10.12 -13.39
C LEU A 96 4.94 9.92 -14.41
N MET A 97 3.67 10.05 -13.99
CA MET A 97 2.54 10.00 -14.93
C MET A 97 2.64 11.07 -16.01
N LEU A 98 3.11 12.27 -15.66
CA LEU A 98 3.32 13.33 -16.64
C LEU A 98 4.48 13.03 -17.60
N ILE A 99 5.57 12.43 -17.12
CA ILE A 99 6.69 11.99 -17.96
C ILE A 99 6.21 10.93 -18.96
N GLU A 100 5.53 9.90 -18.49
CA GLU A 100 4.99 8.85 -19.34
C GLU A 100 3.98 9.40 -20.37
N ALA A 101 3.07 10.26 -19.92
CA ALA A 101 2.06 10.86 -20.80
C ALA A 101 2.68 11.75 -21.88
N LYS A 102 3.75 12.52 -21.57
CA LYS A 102 4.50 13.30 -22.57
C LYS A 102 5.23 12.40 -23.57
N GLY A 103 5.81 11.30 -23.11
CA GLY A 103 6.38 10.27 -23.99
C GLY A 103 5.34 9.67 -24.94
N TRP A 104 4.16 9.33 -24.41
CA TRP A 104 3.04 8.79 -25.17
C TRP A 104 2.46 9.81 -26.17
N ALA A 105 2.31 11.08 -25.80
CA ALA A 105 1.83 12.14 -26.70
C ALA A 105 2.75 12.32 -27.90
N LYS A 106 4.07 12.32 -27.68
CA LYS A 106 5.07 12.42 -28.75
C LYS A 106 4.95 11.27 -29.76
N ALA A 107 4.63 10.07 -29.29
CA ALA A 107 4.44 8.89 -30.13
C ALA A 107 3.07 8.85 -30.83
N SER A 108 2.02 9.38 -30.20
CA SER A 108 0.63 9.33 -30.70
C SER A 108 0.19 10.58 -31.47
N GLY A 109 1.02 11.63 -31.53
CA GLY A 109 0.73 12.86 -32.28
C GLY A 109 -0.25 13.81 -31.58
N GLN A 110 -0.48 13.66 -30.28
CA GLN A 110 -1.31 14.57 -29.48
C GLN A 110 -0.62 15.94 -29.35
N LYS A 111 -1.33 17.04 -29.61
CA LYS A 111 -0.82 18.42 -29.53
C LYS A 111 -1.81 19.34 -28.81
N ASP A 112 -1.30 20.41 -28.21
CA ASP A 112 -2.08 21.51 -27.62
C ASP A 112 -3.06 21.09 -26.51
N ILE A 113 -2.60 20.25 -25.59
CA ILE A 113 -3.36 19.74 -24.45
C ILE A 113 -2.66 20.15 -23.15
N THR A 114 -3.44 20.49 -22.13
CA THR A 114 -2.89 20.80 -20.80
C THR A 114 -2.24 19.56 -20.16
N ASP A 115 -1.26 19.76 -19.27
CA ASP A 115 -0.58 18.63 -18.60
C ASP A 115 -1.57 17.69 -17.88
N GLY A 116 -2.64 18.23 -17.26
CA GLY A 116 -3.66 17.43 -16.58
C GLY A 116 -4.51 16.58 -17.53
N GLU A 117 -5.03 17.19 -18.60
CA GLU A 117 -5.81 16.45 -19.60
C GLU A 117 -4.96 15.42 -20.34
N LEU A 118 -3.69 15.72 -20.59
CA LEU A 118 -2.75 14.79 -21.20
C LEU A 118 -2.55 13.54 -20.31
N VAL A 119 -2.35 13.73 -19.01
CA VAL A 119 -2.24 12.62 -18.06
C VAL A 119 -3.52 11.79 -18.04
N GLN A 120 -4.69 12.43 -18.03
CA GLN A 120 -5.96 11.70 -18.03
C GLN A 120 -6.12 10.83 -19.28
N ARG A 121 -5.93 11.40 -20.47
CA ARG A 121 -6.01 10.64 -21.74
C ARG A 121 -5.00 9.49 -21.80
N TYR A 122 -3.81 9.72 -21.25
CA TYR A 122 -2.80 8.69 -21.12
C TYR A 122 -3.30 7.55 -20.22
N LEU A 123 -3.80 7.84 -19.02
CA LEU A 123 -4.35 6.83 -18.11
C LEU A 123 -5.53 6.07 -18.73
N ASP A 124 -6.46 6.77 -19.39
CA ASP A 124 -7.59 6.17 -20.11
C ASP A 124 -7.09 5.19 -21.19
N SER A 125 -5.97 5.50 -21.85
CA SER A 125 -5.37 4.62 -22.87
C SER A 125 -4.69 3.36 -22.30
N LYS A 126 -4.52 3.28 -20.97
CA LYS A 126 -3.80 2.19 -20.29
C LYS A 126 -4.71 1.21 -19.56
N ILE A 127 -5.98 1.54 -19.40
CA ILE A 127 -6.95 0.69 -18.72
C ILE A 127 -7.93 0.06 -19.73
N PRO A 128 -8.50 -1.12 -19.43
CA PRO A 128 -9.56 -1.66 -20.26
C PRO A 128 -10.84 -0.83 -20.12
N LYS A 129 -11.77 -1.01 -21.07
CA LYS A 129 -13.14 -0.53 -20.90
C LYS A 129 -13.84 -1.40 -19.87
N PHE A 130 -14.55 -0.77 -18.93
CA PHE A 130 -15.35 -1.46 -17.93
C PHE A 130 -16.83 -1.46 -18.30
N GLU A 131 -17.40 -2.65 -18.37
CA GLU A 131 -18.85 -2.85 -18.40
C GLU A 131 -19.34 -3.19 -16.99
N VAL A 132 -20.55 -2.73 -16.68
CA VAL A 132 -21.24 -3.00 -15.42
C VAL A 132 -22.59 -3.57 -15.79
N ASN A 133 -22.86 -4.78 -15.31
CA ASN A 133 -24.14 -5.44 -15.53
C ASN A 133 -25.14 -5.08 -14.42
N ASP A 134 -26.40 -5.41 -14.64
CA ASP A 134 -27.49 -5.06 -13.73
C ASP A 134 -27.33 -5.67 -12.33
N LYS A 135 -26.82 -6.90 -12.25
CA LYS A 135 -26.59 -7.56 -10.96
C LYS A 135 -25.57 -6.81 -10.13
N GLU A 136 -24.44 -6.46 -10.74
CA GLU A 136 -23.37 -5.72 -10.08
C GLU A 136 -23.80 -4.32 -9.64
N ALA A 137 -24.55 -3.61 -10.50
CA ALA A 137 -25.11 -2.31 -10.14
C ALA A 137 -26.11 -2.42 -8.99
N TRP A 138 -26.96 -3.46 -8.98
CA TRP A 138 -27.89 -3.71 -7.88
C TRP A 138 -27.17 -4.04 -6.57
N GLU A 139 -26.13 -4.88 -6.61
CA GLU A 139 -25.33 -5.22 -5.43
C GLU A 139 -24.68 -3.97 -4.83
N PHE A 140 -24.08 -3.11 -5.67
CA PHE A 140 -23.55 -1.83 -5.22
C PHE A 140 -24.63 -0.93 -4.61
N TYR A 141 -25.79 -0.81 -5.25
CA TYR A 141 -26.91 -0.03 -4.71
C TYR A 141 -27.38 -0.56 -3.35
N ALA A 142 -27.50 -1.87 -3.19
CA ALA A 142 -27.96 -2.49 -1.96
C ALA A 142 -26.99 -2.23 -0.80
N GLU A 143 -25.68 -2.28 -1.06
CA GLU A 143 -24.64 -2.01 -0.06
C GLU A 143 -24.51 -0.53 0.30
N HIS A 144 -24.92 0.37 -0.60
CA HIS A 144 -24.76 1.82 -0.44
C HIS A 144 -26.10 2.57 -0.46
N ALA A 145 -27.22 1.91 -0.12
CA ALA A 145 -28.56 2.50 -0.25
C ALA A 145 -28.70 3.87 0.45
N SER A 146 -27.97 4.08 1.56
CA SER A 146 -27.92 5.36 2.27
C SER A 146 -27.37 6.52 1.43
N MET A 147 -26.50 6.26 0.45
CA MET A 147 -25.94 7.28 -0.45
C MET A 147 -26.96 7.78 -1.48
N PHE A 148 -28.01 6.99 -1.73
CA PHE A 148 -29.02 7.24 -2.76
C PHE A 148 -30.33 7.80 -2.20
N GLY A 149 -30.38 8.06 -0.88
CA GLY A 149 -31.56 8.62 -0.22
C GLY A 149 -32.76 7.68 -0.33
N SER A 150 -33.90 8.21 -0.78
CA SER A 150 -35.16 7.45 -0.91
C SER A 150 -35.46 6.95 -2.32
N SER A 151 -34.55 7.14 -3.29
CA SER A 151 -34.75 6.70 -4.67
C SER A 151 -34.65 5.18 -4.77
N SER A 152 -35.56 4.53 -5.52
CA SER A 152 -35.45 3.09 -5.77
C SER A 152 -34.39 2.79 -6.83
N TYR A 153 -33.83 1.58 -6.81
CA TYR A 153 -32.83 1.14 -7.79
C TYR A 153 -33.31 1.34 -9.23
N GLU A 154 -34.57 0.99 -9.53
CA GLU A 154 -35.15 1.10 -10.87
C GLU A 154 -35.16 2.55 -11.39
N GLN A 155 -35.29 3.54 -10.49
CA GLN A 155 -35.29 4.96 -10.85
C GLN A 155 -33.90 5.49 -11.19
N ILE A 156 -32.85 4.91 -10.60
CA ILE A 156 -31.48 5.42 -10.69
C ILE A 156 -30.48 4.44 -11.30
N LYS A 157 -30.95 3.31 -11.84
CA LYS A 157 -30.12 2.23 -12.39
C LYS A 157 -28.98 2.71 -13.28
N ASP A 158 -29.25 3.61 -14.23
CA ASP A 158 -28.22 4.11 -15.16
C ASP A 158 -27.17 4.98 -14.44
N MET A 159 -27.59 5.75 -13.43
CA MET A 159 -26.67 6.50 -12.57
C MET A 159 -25.80 5.55 -11.76
N VAL A 160 -26.39 4.50 -11.17
CA VAL A 160 -25.64 3.50 -10.40
C VAL A 160 -24.63 2.78 -11.29
N ILE A 161 -25.04 2.36 -12.50
CA ILE A 161 -24.15 1.77 -13.51
C ILE A 161 -22.98 2.73 -13.84
N TYR A 162 -23.26 4.02 -14.00
CA TYR A 162 -22.23 5.04 -14.23
C TYR A 162 -21.26 5.16 -13.06
N VAL A 163 -21.76 5.28 -11.83
CA VAL A 163 -20.94 5.41 -10.61
C VAL A 163 -20.05 4.19 -10.43
N VAL A 164 -20.59 2.97 -10.55
CA VAL A 164 -19.79 1.73 -10.43
C VAL A 164 -18.72 1.67 -11.52
N ARG A 165 -19.05 2.07 -12.75
CA ARG A 165 -18.07 2.10 -13.85
C ARG A 165 -16.97 3.11 -13.58
N ASP A 166 -17.32 4.32 -13.13
CA ASP A 166 -16.37 5.38 -12.83
C ASP A 166 -15.43 4.99 -11.69
N GLN A 167 -15.95 4.34 -10.64
CA GLN A 167 -15.16 3.78 -9.56
C GLN A 167 -14.14 2.75 -10.08
N LYS A 168 -14.57 1.78 -10.92
CA LYS A 168 -13.66 0.80 -11.53
C LYS A 168 -12.56 1.45 -12.38
N ILE A 169 -12.92 2.48 -13.14
CA ILE A 169 -11.97 3.26 -13.95
C ILE A 169 -10.95 3.92 -13.02
N SER A 170 -11.42 4.65 -12.01
CA SER A 170 -10.57 5.34 -11.03
C SER A 170 -9.61 4.38 -10.31
N ASP A 171 -10.11 3.24 -9.82
CA ASP A 171 -9.28 2.22 -9.15
C ASP A 171 -8.22 1.63 -10.09
N ALA A 172 -8.58 1.35 -11.35
CA ALA A 172 -7.63 0.84 -12.34
C ALA A 172 -6.55 1.89 -12.67
N GLN A 173 -6.92 3.16 -12.76
CA GLN A 173 -5.97 4.26 -12.98
C GLN A 173 -5.05 4.46 -11.79
N ALA A 174 -5.59 4.43 -10.57
CA ALA A 174 -4.81 4.51 -9.34
C ALA A 174 -3.83 3.35 -9.22
N GLN A 175 -4.25 2.12 -9.56
CA GLN A 175 -3.37 0.95 -9.60
C GLN A 175 -2.26 1.10 -10.67
N PHE A 176 -2.62 1.57 -11.86
CA PHE A 176 -1.66 1.79 -12.94
C PHE A 176 -0.62 2.85 -12.55
N ALA A 177 -1.06 3.97 -11.99
CA ALA A 177 -0.20 5.06 -11.51
C ALA A 177 0.66 4.63 -10.32
N GLY A 178 0.07 3.94 -9.34
CA GLY A 178 0.78 3.40 -8.17
C GLY A 178 1.85 2.37 -8.53
N SER A 179 1.75 1.72 -9.69
CA SER A 179 2.79 0.79 -10.18
C SER A 179 3.92 1.49 -10.95
N ALA A 180 3.97 2.82 -10.99
CA ALA A 180 5.02 3.58 -11.67
C ALA A 180 6.44 3.22 -11.18
N GLY A 181 6.61 2.88 -9.90
CA GLY A 181 7.90 2.45 -9.35
C GLY A 181 8.48 1.19 -10.00
N LYS A 182 7.65 0.35 -10.63
CA LYS A 182 8.11 -0.82 -11.41
C LYS A 182 8.66 -0.45 -12.78
N ARG A 183 8.29 0.73 -13.28
CA ARG A 183 8.64 1.21 -14.62
C ARG A 183 9.73 2.28 -14.58
N HIS A 184 9.94 2.88 -13.41
CA HIS A 184 10.89 3.96 -13.19
C HIS A 184 11.86 3.64 -12.07
N LYS A 185 13.14 3.94 -12.27
CA LYS A 185 14.15 3.82 -11.21
C LYS A 185 14.02 4.99 -10.24
N ILE A 186 13.42 4.75 -9.08
CA ILE A 186 13.30 5.72 -7.99
C ILE A 186 14.35 5.37 -6.93
N LEU A 187 15.19 6.34 -6.58
CA LEU A 187 16.09 6.26 -5.43
C LEU A 187 15.49 7.07 -4.28
N VAL A 188 15.50 6.52 -3.07
CA VAL A 188 15.05 7.20 -1.85
C VAL A 188 16.15 7.15 -0.80
N SER A 189 16.37 8.27 -0.11
CA SER A 189 17.36 8.38 0.96
C SER A 189 17.09 7.35 2.06
N ALA A 190 18.06 6.45 2.28
CA ALA A 190 17.96 5.40 3.29
C ALA A 190 17.90 5.97 4.72
N SER A 191 18.65 7.04 5.00
CA SER A 191 18.66 7.71 6.31
C SER A 191 17.32 8.40 6.59
N TRP A 192 16.77 9.09 5.59
CA TRP A 192 15.47 9.74 5.71
C TRP A 192 14.34 8.70 5.89
N MET A 193 14.34 7.62 5.09
CA MET A 193 13.30 6.60 5.16
C MET A 193 13.33 5.84 6.50
N ARG A 194 14.51 5.59 7.08
CA ARG A 194 14.62 5.04 8.45
C ARG A 194 13.91 5.91 9.48
N THR A 195 14.11 7.23 9.40
CA THR A 195 13.41 8.19 10.28
C THR A 195 11.90 8.14 10.07
N GLN A 196 11.43 7.96 8.84
CA GLN A 196 10.00 7.81 8.55
C GLN A 196 9.46 6.50 9.11
N HIS A 197 10.21 5.41 9.01
CA HIS A 197 9.84 4.13 9.59
C HIS A 197 9.69 4.20 11.12
N GLU A 198 10.60 4.88 11.83
CA GLU A 198 10.48 5.07 13.29
C GLU A 198 9.20 5.82 13.70
N ARG A 199 8.72 6.73 12.85
CA ARG A 199 7.43 7.41 13.05
C ARG A 199 6.27 6.50 12.70
N TRP A 200 6.37 5.79 11.58
CA TRP A 200 5.39 4.82 11.10
C TRP A 200 5.12 3.73 12.14
N ALA A 201 6.16 3.13 12.71
CA ALA A 201 6.07 2.05 13.69
C ALA A 201 5.29 2.40 14.97
N LYS A 202 5.07 3.70 15.24
CA LYS A 202 4.30 4.20 16.39
C LYS A 202 2.80 4.28 16.12
N ASN A 203 2.35 4.06 14.88
CA ASN A 203 0.92 4.06 14.58
C ASN A 203 0.22 2.86 15.24
N PRO A 204 -1.10 2.92 15.50
CA PRO A 204 -1.81 1.88 16.26
C PRO A 204 -1.71 0.47 15.66
N ALA A 205 -1.77 0.38 14.32
CA ALA A 205 -1.72 -0.89 13.61
C ALA A 205 -0.30 -1.50 13.65
N GLU A 206 0.73 -0.72 13.36
CA GLU A 206 2.11 -1.20 13.40
C GLU A 206 2.59 -1.50 14.83
N LYS A 207 2.22 -0.67 15.81
CA LYS A 207 2.55 -0.91 17.21
C LYS A 207 2.02 -2.27 17.68
N ALA A 208 0.80 -2.63 17.28
CA ALA A 208 0.24 -3.94 17.56
C ALA A 208 0.94 -5.05 16.76
N ARG A 209 1.12 -4.87 15.44
CA ARG A 209 1.77 -5.83 14.55
C ARG A 209 3.18 -6.21 15.01
N LEU A 210 3.92 -5.26 15.58
CA LEU A 210 5.31 -5.43 16.03
C LEU A 210 5.44 -5.79 17.52
N SER A 211 4.33 -6.05 18.23
CA SER A 211 4.34 -6.31 19.67
C SER A 211 4.78 -7.73 20.08
N GLY A 212 4.93 -8.66 19.13
CA GLY A 212 5.19 -10.06 19.42
C GLY A 212 3.92 -10.90 19.66
N LYS A 213 2.72 -10.33 19.53
CA LYS A 213 1.44 -11.06 19.60
C LYS A 213 0.75 -11.11 18.24
N PRO A 214 -0.01 -12.19 17.93
CA PRO A 214 -0.92 -12.18 16.81
C PRO A 214 -1.78 -10.92 16.82
N THR A 215 -2.07 -10.36 15.65
CA THR A 215 -2.74 -9.07 15.54
C THR A 215 -3.84 -9.11 14.49
N TYR A 216 -5.04 -8.70 14.89
CA TYR A 216 -6.16 -8.38 14.03
C TYR A 216 -6.30 -6.86 13.94
N VAL A 217 -6.22 -6.31 12.74
CA VAL A 217 -6.48 -4.89 12.46
C VAL A 217 -7.69 -4.77 11.55
N ASN A 218 -8.67 -3.96 11.92
CA ASN A 218 -9.83 -3.63 11.09
C ASN A 218 -9.83 -2.14 10.75
N PHE A 219 -9.70 -1.80 9.48
CA PHE A 219 -9.88 -0.44 8.98
C PHE A 219 -11.34 -0.27 8.55
N GLY A 220 -12.01 0.75 9.10
CA GLY A 220 -13.42 1.01 8.83
C GLY A 220 -13.86 2.42 9.20
N VAL A 221 -15.17 2.66 9.21
CA VAL A 221 -15.79 3.93 9.64
C VAL A 221 -16.81 3.65 10.75
N ASN A 222 -16.96 4.59 11.68
CA ASN A 222 -18.01 4.59 12.70
C ASN A 222 -19.32 5.04 12.04
N GLY A 223 -20.42 4.31 12.23
CA GLY A 223 -21.74 4.72 11.74
C GLY A 223 -22.20 4.11 10.40
N CYS A 224 -21.44 3.18 9.81
CA CYS A 224 -22.00 2.20 8.86
C CYS A 224 -22.43 0.94 9.65
N CYS A 225 -23.48 1.12 10.47
CA CYS A 225 -23.95 0.26 11.57
C CYS A 225 -23.32 0.61 12.94
N ASP A 226 -24.14 1.18 13.82
CA ASP A 226 -23.83 1.85 15.10
C ASP A 226 -23.22 1.00 16.23
N HIS A 227 -22.53 -0.07 15.91
CA HIS A 227 -21.74 -0.83 16.87
C HIS A 227 -20.35 -0.94 16.25
N MET A 228 -19.29 -0.67 17.01
CA MET A 228 -17.98 -1.23 16.62
C MET A 228 -18.23 -2.66 16.16
N ASN A 229 -17.71 -3.04 14.99
CA ASN A 229 -17.98 -4.34 14.37
C ASN A 229 -18.09 -5.40 15.49
N PRO A 230 -19.27 -6.03 15.73
CA PRO A 230 -19.47 -6.93 16.86
C PRO A 230 -18.38 -7.99 16.98
N VAL A 231 -17.75 -8.33 15.86
CA VAL A 231 -16.58 -9.22 15.79
C VAL A 231 -15.36 -8.61 16.46
N THR A 232 -15.04 -7.33 16.21
CA THR A 232 -13.93 -6.63 16.89
C THR A 232 -14.17 -6.57 18.40
N GLN A 233 -15.39 -6.26 18.85
CA GLN A 233 -15.72 -6.25 20.29
C GLN A 233 -15.58 -7.65 20.91
N ALA A 234 -16.17 -8.67 20.27
CA ALA A 234 -16.11 -10.04 20.76
C ALA A 234 -14.67 -10.57 20.79
N LEU A 235 -13.87 -10.31 19.75
CA LEU A 235 -12.47 -10.69 19.71
C LEU A 235 -11.67 -10.03 20.84
N SER A 236 -11.90 -8.72 21.07
CA SER A 236 -11.21 -7.99 22.13
C SER A 236 -11.60 -8.52 23.52
N ALA A 237 -12.88 -8.83 23.74
CA ALA A 237 -13.39 -9.30 25.02
C ALA A 237 -12.95 -10.74 25.34
N GLU A 238 -12.95 -11.64 24.36
CA GLU A 238 -12.67 -13.07 24.55
C GLU A 238 -11.18 -13.44 24.40
N TYR A 239 -10.42 -12.65 23.62
CA TYR A 239 -9.05 -13.01 23.23
C TYR A 239 -8.02 -11.88 23.44
N GLY A 240 -8.36 -10.73 24.02
CA GLY A 240 -7.46 -9.58 24.16
C GLY A 240 -6.12 -9.87 24.85
N ASP A 241 -6.08 -10.88 25.73
CA ASP A 241 -4.84 -11.31 26.38
C ASP A 241 -3.85 -11.97 25.41
N ARG A 242 -4.36 -12.60 24.34
CA ARG A 242 -3.64 -13.44 23.37
C ARG A 242 -3.55 -12.85 21.97
N LEU A 243 -4.46 -11.93 21.64
CA LEU A 243 -4.63 -11.33 20.33
C LEU A 243 -4.71 -9.81 20.48
N ASN A 244 -3.88 -9.07 19.76
CA ASN A 244 -4.12 -7.65 19.61
C ASN A 244 -5.32 -7.44 18.69
N VAL A 245 -6.27 -6.61 19.12
CA VAL A 245 -7.45 -6.27 18.34
C VAL A 245 -7.45 -4.74 18.17
N VAL A 246 -7.19 -4.28 16.95
CA VAL A 246 -7.05 -2.86 16.62
C VAL A 246 -8.13 -2.46 15.63
N PHE A 247 -8.84 -1.38 15.95
CA PHE A 247 -9.71 -0.70 14.99
C PHE A 247 -9.07 0.63 14.58
N VAL A 248 -9.08 0.91 13.28
CA VAL A 248 -8.60 2.18 12.71
C VAL A 248 -9.74 2.82 11.94
N HIS A 249 -10.16 4.00 12.41
CA HIS A 249 -11.18 4.78 11.71
C HIS A 249 -10.56 5.53 10.52
N VAL A 250 -10.87 5.12 9.28
CA VAL A 250 -10.22 5.68 8.09
C VAL A 250 -10.60 7.14 7.82
N GLY A 251 -11.78 7.58 8.26
CA GLY A 251 -12.16 9.00 8.16
C GLY A 251 -11.47 9.91 9.19
N GLU A 252 -10.86 9.34 10.23
CA GLU A 252 -10.07 10.10 11.23
C GLU A 252 -8.57 9.96 10.97
N GLN A 253 -8.18 8.85 10.34
CA GLN A 253 -6.81 8.49 10.02
C GLN A 253 -6.65 8.31 8.50
N GLU A 254 -7.12 9.28 7.73
CA GLU A 254 -7.16 9.26 6.25
C GLU A 254 -5.79 8.89 5.67
N ILE A 255 -4.72 9.60 6.06
CA ILE A 255 -3.38 9.37 5.51
C ILE A 255 -2.82 8.01 5.92
N LEU A 256 -3.18 7.52 7.10
CA LEU A 256 -2.80 6.17 7.52
C LEU A 256 -3.46 5.11 6.63
N GLY A 257 -4.77 5.28 6.34
CA GLY A 257 -5.50 4.41 5.42
C GLY A 257 -4.89 4.41 4.03
N GLU A 258 -4.58 5.59 3.48
CA GLU A 258 -3.93 5.73 2.17
C GLU A 258 -2.59 4.99 2.09
N LEU A 259 -1.73 5.14 3.10
CA LEU A 259 -0.42 4.48 3.13
C LEU A 259 -0.52 2.95 3.29
N TYR A 260 -1.55 2.46 3.98
CA TYR A 260 -1.89 1.02 4.00
C TYR A 260 -2.56 0.54 2.70
N GLY A 261 -2.89 1.44 1.78
CA GLY A 261 -3.56 1.14 0.52
C GLY A 261 -5.03 0.76 0.70
N ILE A 262 -5.72 1.45 1.61
CA ILE A 262 -7.13 1.23 1.94
C ILE A 262 -8.00 2.12 1.06
N ASN A 263 -8.60 1.54 0.02
CA ASN A 263 -9.58 2.20 -0.86
C ASN A 263 -11.01 1.66 -0.69
N THR A 264 -11.16 0.55 0.05
CA THR A 264 -12.45 -0.06 0.35
C THR A 264 -12.48 -0.47 1.81
N VAL A 265 -13.59 -0.19 2.47
CA VAL A 265 -13.85 -0.57 3.86
C VAL A 265 -15.15 -1.36 3.98
N PRO A 266 -15.30 -2.21 5.01
CA PRO A 266 -14.27 -2.58 5.98
C PRO A 266 -13.22 -3.51 5.36
N ILE A 267 -12.00 -3.45 5.89
CA ILE A 267 -10.89 -4.33 5.47
C ILE A 267 -10.11 -4.79 6.69
N GLN A 268 -9.86 -6.09 6.76
CA GLN A 268 -9.18 -6.74 7.88
C GLN A 268 -7.81 -7.25 7.48
N PHE A 269 -6.85 -7.06 8.37
CA PHE A 269 -5.51 -7.63 8.30
C PHE A 269 -5.30 -8.55 9.50
N LEU A 270 -4.86 -9.77 9.23
CA LEU A 270 -4.41 -10.71 10.26
C LEU A 270 -2.91 -10.88 10.12
N PHE A 271 -2.20 -10.69 11.23
CA PHE A 271 -0.76 -10.87 11.33
C PHE A 271 -0.42 -11.94 12.36
N ASP A 272 0.59 -12.75 12.08
CA ASP A 272 1.15 -13.67 13.08
C ASP A 272 1.95 -12.91 14.16
N LYS A 273 2.49 -13.64 15.13
CA LYS A 273 3.29 -13.07 16.23
C LYS A 273 4.60 -12.39 15.77
N ASN A 274 5.08 -12.69 14.57
CA ASN A 274 6.27 -12.06 13.99
C ASN A 274 5.89 -10.85 13.12
N GLY A 275 4.61 -10.49 13.05
CA GLY A 275 4.10 -9.41 12.22
C GLY A 275 4.00 -9.76 10.73
N LYS A 276 4.06 -11.04 10.36
CA LYS A 276 3.87 -11.51 8.98
C LYS A 276 2.38 -11.55 8.65
N LEU A 277 2.01 -11.03 7.48
CA LEU A 277 0.64 -11.06 6.99
C LEU A 277 0.17 -12.50 6.72
N LEU A 278 -0.93 -12.87 7.35
CA LEU A 278 -1.67 -14.11 7.13
C LEU A 278 -2.84 -13.87 6.17
N LEU A 279 -3.56 -12.76 6.35
CA LEU A 279 -4.72 -12.44 5.54
C LEU A 279 -4.87 -10.92 5.39
N ARG A 280 -5.21 -10.49 4.17
CA ARG A 280 -5.82 -9.18 3.87
C ARG A 280 -7.17 -9.45 3.22
N HIS A 281 -8.26 -9.02 3.84
CA HIS A 281 -9.61 -9.33 3.38
C HIS A 281 -10.47 -8.07 3.35
N VAL A 282 -11.09 -7.80 2.19
CA VAL A 282 -12.11 -6.75 2.02
C VAL A 282 -13.48 -7.37 2.26
N GLY A 283 -14.32 -6.69 3.03
CA GLY A 283 -15.65 -7.17 3.42
C GLY A 283 -15.72 -7.52 4.91
N ASN A 284 -16.71 -8.32 5.29
CA ASN A 284 -16.96 -8.69 6.67
C ASN A 284 -16.57 -10.15 6.93
N LEU A 285 -15.81 -10.38 7.99
CA LEU A 285 -15.54 -11.71 8.54
C LEU A 285 -16.29 -11.89 9.86
N THR A 286 -16.88 -13.06 10.08
CA THR A 286 -17.36 -13.47 11.41
C THR A 286 -16.18 -13.78 12.33
N LYS A 287 -16.43 -13.85 13.65
CA LYS A 287 -15.43 -14.24 14.64
C LYS A 287 -14.83 -15.61 14.33
N GLU A 288 -15.67 -16.58 13.98
CA GLU A 288 -15.27 -17.96 13.66
C GLU A 288 -14.37 -17.99 12.41
N GLN A 289 -14.70 -17.17 11.40
CA GLN A 289 -13.86 -17.03 10.21
C GLN A 289 -12.50 -16.41 10.55
N VAL A 290 -12.45 -15.38 11.41
CA VAL A 290 -11.18 -14.79 11.88
C VAL A 290 -10.32 -15.85 12.58
N LEU A 291 -10.89 -16.61 13.52
CA LEU A 291 -10.16 -17.66 14.24
C LEU A 291 -9.67 -18.77 13.30
N ALA A 292 -10.51 -19.20 12.34
CA ALA A 292 -10.12 -20.18 11.34
C ALA A 292 -8.95 -19.70 10.48
N LYS A 293 -8.94 -18.42 10.09
CA LYS A 293 -7.86 -17.83 9.28
C LYS A 293 -6.54 -17.72 10.04
N PHE A 294 -6.57 -17.44 11.34
CA PHE A 294 -5.38 -17.57 12.18
C PHE A 294 -4.88 -19.02 12.24
N ALA A 295 -5.79 -19.99 12.43
CA ALA A 295 -5.44 -21.41 12.50
C ALA A 295 -4.85 -21.94 11.19
N GLU A 296 -5.41 -21.55 10.03
CA GLU A 296 -4.84 -21.83 8.70
C GLU A 296 -3.40 -21.29 8.57
N GLY A 297 -3.13 -20.14 9.19
CA GLY A 297 -1.79 -19.53 9.29
C GLY A 297 -0.87 -20.16 10.35
N GLY A 298 -1.29 -21.23 11.02
CA GLY A 298 -0.53 -21.90 12.08
C GLY A 298 -0.58 -21.22 13.44
N VAL A 299 -1.53 -20.30 13.65
CA VAL A 299 -1.71 -19.57 14.91
C VAL A 299 -3.04 -20.00 15.55
N ASP A 300 -3.00 -20.83 16.58
CA ASP A 300 -4.21 -21.24 17.31
C ASP A 300 -4.53 -20.24 18.43
N ILE A 301 -5.34 -19.22 18.12
CA ILE A 301 -5.79 -18.22 19.11
C ILE A 301 -6.68 -18.83 20.19
N SER A 302 -7.36 -19.94 19.88
CA SER A 302 -8.34 -20.55 20.78
C SER A 302 -7.68 -21.27 21.96
N LYS A 303 -6.46 -21.77 21.78
CA LYS A 303 -5.65 -22.41 22.82
C LYS A 303 -4.57 -21.43 23.26
N GLY A 304 -4.48 -21.12 24.55
CA GLY A 304 -3.34 -20.36 25.08
C GLY A 304 -2.03 -21.03 24.67
N ASP A 305 -0.97 -20.24 24.46
CA ASP A 305 0.35 -20.78 24.10
C ASP A 305 0.73 -21.88 25.12
N LYS A 306 1.05 -23.08 24.62
CA LYS A 306 1.45 -24.21 25.47
C LYS A 306 2.92 -24.12 25.93
N ASN A 307 3.62 -23.05 25.57
CA ASN A 307 5.07 -22.90 25.73
C ASN A 307 5.46 -21.53 26.32
N ASP A 308 4.83 -21.13 27.42
CA ASP A 308 5.46 -20.22 28.39
C ASP A 308 6.19 -21.04 29.46
#